data_AF-A0A6S7J8H1-F1
#
_entry.id   AF-A0A6S7J8H1-F1
#
_cell.length_a   1.000
_cell.length_b   1.000
_cell.length_c   1.000
_cell.angle_alpha   90.00
_cell.angle_beta   90.00
_cell.angle_gamma   90.00
#
_symmetry.space_group_name_H-M   'P 1'
#
loop_
_entity.id
_entity.type
_entity.pdbx_description
1 polymer ?
#
loop_
_entity_poly.entity_id
_entity_poly.type
_entity_poly.pdbx_seq_one_letter_code
_entity_poly.pdbx_strand_id
1 'polypeptide(L)'
;MGVLVSCQTTPPELPQANPAMEKDDLIRHFQQGYSNNEIAVFLALHHGIVLCVRTIKRILKRLNLKRASKRNHSSVESIIRAILRELDSSSGSFLGYRLLTQCPRRKYNLNVTEDIVMTYIRFIDP
;
A
#
# COMPACT_ATOMS: atom_id res chain seq x y z
N MET A 1 0.91 34.59 -61.83
CA MET A 1 1.88 33.89 -60.97
C MET A 1 1.57 34.26 -59.51
N GLY A 2 0.79 33.44 -58.82
CA GLY A 2 0.48 33.64 -57.40
C GLY A 2 0.18 32.27 -56.80
N VAL A 3 1.18 31.65 -56.18
CA VAL A 3 1.05 30.30 -55.62
C VAL A 3 0.44 30.42 -54.23
N LEU A 4 -0.64 29.67 -54.02
CA LEU A 4 -1.32 29.46 -52.75
C LEU A 4 -0.34 28.91 -51.71
N VAL A 5 -0.17 29.61 -50.59
CA VAL A 5 0.52 29.07 -49.42
C VAL A 5 -0.54 28.59 -48.45
N SER A 6 -0.92 27.32 -48.57
CA SER A 6 -1.76 26.65 -47.57
C SER A 6 -0.94 26.46 -46.30
N CYS A 7 -1.23 27.26 -45.29
CA CYS A 7 -0.76 27.07 -43.93
C CYS A 7 -1.40 25.82 -43.33
N GLN A 8 -0.81 24.65 -43.61
CA GLN A 8 -1.11 23.41 -42.92
C GLN A 8 -0.58 23.55 -41.49
N THR A 9 -1.46 23.92 -40.56
CA THR A 9 -1.19 23.76 -39.14
C THR A 9 -1.40 22.28 -38.83
N THR A 10 -0.31 21.50 -38.84
CA THR A 10 -0.32 20.16 -38.27
C THR A 10 -0.55 20.28 -36.76
N PRO A 11 -1.59 19.63 -36.19
CA PRO A 11 -1.79 19.58 -34.75
C PRO A 11 -0.55 18.94 -34.09
N PRO A 12 -0.15 19.38 -32.88
CA PRO A 12 0.90 18.70 -32.12
C PRO A 12 0.47 17.26 -31.89
N GLU A 13 1.26 16.32 -32.41
CA GLU A 13 1.06 14.90 -32.26
C GLU A 13 1.15 14.57 -30.76
N LEU A 14 -0.01 14.40 -30.12
CA LEU A 14 -0.10 13.94 -28.73
C LEU A 14 0.64 12.60 -28.64
N PRO A 15 1.57 12.42 -27.68
CA PRO A 15 2.32 11.18 -27.55
C PRO A 15 1.35 10.01 -27.51
N GLN A 16 1.38 9.19 -28.56
CA GLN A 16 0.57 7.98 -28.66
C GLN A 16 1.04 7.04 -27.54
N ALA A 17 0.26 6.96 -26.47
CA ALA A 17 0.59 6.18 -25.29
C ALA A 17 0.62 4.70 -25.66
N ASN A 18 1.82 4.13 -25.73
CA ASN A 18 2.02 2.70 -25.96
C ASN A 18 1.73 1.95 -24.65
N PRO A 19 0.68 1.12 -24.57
CA PRO A 19 0.23 0.49 -23.31
C PRO A 19 1.28 -0.46 -22.68
N ALA A 20 2.27 -0.90 -23.45
CA ALA A 20 3.42 -1.65 -22.94
C ALA A 20 4.39 -0.77 -22.13
N MET A 21 4.66 0.45 -22.62
CA MET A 21 5.56 1.42 -21.98
C MET A 21 5.02 1.86 -20.61
N GLU A 22 3.69 2.04 -20.51
CA GLU A 22 3.00 2.42 -19.27
C GLU A 22 3.20 1.42 -18.12
N LYS A 23 3.26 0.12 -18.46
CA LYS A 23 3.50 -0.94 -17.49
C LYS A 23 4.94 -0.91 -17.00
N ASP A 24 5.89 -0.75 -17.90
CA ASP A 24 7.31 -0.73 -17.56
C ASP A 24 7.67 0.48 -16.69
N ASP A 25 7.08 1.65 -16.98
CA ASP A 25 7.22 2.85 -16.16
C ASP A 25 6.61 2.65 -14.76
N LEU A 26 5.40 2.07 -14.67
CA LEU A 26 4.77 1.73 -13.40
C LEU A 26 5.61 0.76 -12.57
N ILE A 27 6.21 -0.25 -13.21
CA ILE A 27 7.10 -1.22 -12.55
C ILE A 27 8.38 -0.52 -12.06
N ARG A 28 9.00 0.31 -12.90
CA ARG A 28 10.22 1.06 -12.56
C ARG A 28 9.99 1.95 -11.35
N HIS A 29 8.93 2.76 -11.37
CA HIS A 29 8.61 3.65 -10.25
C HIS A 29 8.23 2.88 -8.97
N PHE A 30 7.60 1.72 -9.11
CA PHE A 30 7.35 0.84 -7.98
C PHE A 30 8.64 0.29 -7.36
N GLN A 31 9.60 -0.15 -8.18
CA GLN A 31 10.91 -0.65 -7.73
C GLN A 31 11.78 0.45 -7.09
N GLN A 32 11.64 1.70 -7.55
CA GLN A 32 12.27 2.88 -6.96
C GLN A 32 11.70 3.25 -5.58
N GLY A 33 10.61 2.61 -5.15
CA GLY A 33 10.05 2.76 -3.80
C GLY A 33 8.97 3.83 -3.67
N TYR A 34 8.67 4.60 -4.72
CA TYR A 34 7.60 5.60 -4.73
C TYR A 34 6.27 5.00 -4.31
N SER A 35 5.48 5.70 -3.51
CA SER A 35 4.13 5.33 -3.10
C SER A 35 3.18 5.24 -4.29
N ASN A 36 2.04 4.55 -4.13
CA ASN A 36 1.08 4.41 -5.24
C ASN A 36 0.45 5.76 -5.65
N ASN A 37 0.43 6.75 -4.76
CA ASN A 37 -0.03 8.11 -5.08
C ASN A 37 1.00 8.83 -5.95
N GLU A 38 2.28 8.77 -5.56
CA GLU A 38 3.37 9.36 -6.35
C GLU A 38 3.45 8.72 -7.73
N ILE A 39 3.34 7.39 -7.83
CA ILE A 39 3.30 6.68 -9.11
C ILE A 39 2.14 7.19 -9.98
N ALA A 40 0.95 7.43 -9.41
CA ALA A 40 -0.18 7.97 -10.16
C ALA A 40 0.11 9.36 -10.72
N VAL A 41 0.75 10.22 -9.93
CA VAL A 41 1.13 11.58 -10.32
C VAL A 41 2.19 11.54 -11.42
N PHE A 42 3.22 10.70 -11.30
CA PHE A 42 4.25 10.56 -12.32
C PHE A 42 3.69 10.08 -13.66
N LEU A 43 2.79 9.08 -13.63
CA LEU A 43 2.13 8.60 -14.84
C LEU A 43 1.27 9.68 -15.50
N ALA A 44 0.58 10.51 -14.71
CA ALA A 44 -0.20 11.63 -15.23
C ALA A 44 0.69 12.72 -15.85
N LEU A 45 1.81 13.08 -15.21
CA LEU A 45 2.68 14.15 -15.65
C LEU A 45 3.53 13.79 -16.88
N HIS A 46 4.10 12.58 -16.91
CA HIS A 46 5.04 12.18 -17.97
C HIS A 46 4.37 11.52 -19.18
N HIS A 47 3.20 10.89 -18.98
CA HIS A 47 2.54 10.10 -20.02
C HIS A 47 1.10 10.56 -20.30
N GLY A 48 0.57 11.54 -19.54
CA GLY A 48 -0.81 11.99 -19.68
C GLY A 48 -1.86 11.00 -19.16
N ILE A 49 -1.44 9.99 -18.39
CA ILE A 49 -2.31 8.89 -17.98
C ILE A 49 -2.79 9.10 -16.55
N VAL A 50 -4.10 9.34 -16.40
CA VAL A 50 -4.71 9.50 -15.08
C VAL A 50 -5.22 8.16 -14.57
N LEU A 51 -4.38 7.45 -13.82
CA LEU A 51 -4.78 6.23 -13.11
C LEU A 51 -5.18 6.52 -11.67
N CYS A 52 -6.35 6.04 -11.28
CA CYS A 52 -6.70 5.97 -9.87
C CYS A 52 -5.78 4.99 -9.13
N VAL A 53 -5.46 5.31 -7.87
CA VAL A 53 -4.67 4.45 -6.96
C VAL A 53 -5.20 3.02 -6.88
N ARG A 54 -6.53 2.86 -6.99
CA ARG A 54 -7.23 1.56 -7.04
C ARG A 54 -6.75 0.71 -8.21
N THR A 55 -6.65 1.33 -9.39
CA THR A 55 -6.21 0.70 -10.64
C THR A 55 -4.74 0.30 -10.55
N ILE A 56 -3.89 1.18 -10.03
CA ILE A 56 -2.46 0.89 -9.79
C ILE A 56 -2.32 -0.31 -8.85
N LYS A 57 -3.02 -0.33 -7.72
CA LYS A 57 -3.04 -1.49 -6.79
C LYS A 57 -3.45 -2.78 -7.49
N ARG A 58 -4.48 -2.72 -8.36
CA ARG A 58 -4.95 -3.88 -9.12
C ARG A 58 -3.90 -4.38 -10.12
N ILE A 59 -3.23 -3.49 -10.83
CA ILE A 59 -2.14 -3.81 -11.77
C ILE A 59 -0.97 -4.46 -11.02
N LEU A 60 -0.49 -3.83 -9.95
CA LEU A 60 0.59 -4.36 -9.12
C LEU A 60 0.25 -5.76 -8.56
N LYS A 61 -0.98 -5.97 -8.10
CA LYS A 61 -1.45 -7.29 -7.64
C LYS A 61 -1.41 -8.34 -8.75
N ARG A 62 -1.84 -7.99 -9.98
CA ARG A 62 -1.78 -8.90 -11.15
C ARG A 62 -0.34 -9.22 -11.56
N LEU A 63 0.59 -8.29 -11.34
CA LEU A 63 2.02 -8.46 -11.58
C LEU A 63 2.76 -9.16 -10.42
N ASN A 64 2.05 -9.58 -9.37
CA ASN A 64 2.62 -10.09 -8.11
C ASN A 64 3.63 -9.13 -7.44
N LEU A 65 3.60 -7.84 -7.80
CA LEU A 65 4.40 -6.80 -7.19
C LEU A 65 3.74 -6.36 -5.89
N LYS A 66 4.25 -6.92 -4.80
CA LYS A 66 3.89 -6.51 -3.45
C LYS A 66 5.09 -5.81 -2.86
N ARG A 67 4.87 -4.65 -2.24
CA ARG A 67 5.91 -4.09 -1.38
C ARG A 67 6.16 -5.14 -0.33
N ALA A 68 7.42 -5.42 0.00
CA ALA A 68 7.72 -6.10 1.24
C ALA A 68 6.91 -5.32 2.28
N SER A 69 5.84 -5.95 2.79
CA SER A 69 5.08 -5.35 3.86
C SER A 69 6.13 -5.00 4.91
N LYS A 70 5.95 -3.90 5.64
CA LYS A 70 6.60 -3.77 6.95
C LYS A 70 6.07 -4.92 7.82
N ARG A 71 6.40 -6.16 7.47
CA ARG A 71 6.25 -7.41 8.20
C ARG A 71 7.35 -7.49 9.27
N ASN A 72 7.98 -6.36 9.55
CA ASN A 72 8.50 -6.04 10.85
C ASN A 72 7.27 -6.02 11.76
N HIS A 73 6.90 -7.21 12.23
CA HIS A 73 6.08 -7.31 13.40
C HIS A 73 6.67 -6.37 14.44
N SER A 74 5.82 -5.64 15.14
CA SER A 74 6.28 -4.91 16.31
C SER A 74 7.06 -5.87 17.20
N SER A 75 8.09 -5.37 17.90
CA SER A 75 8.95 -6.24 18.69
C SER A 75 8.10 -7.12 19.62
N VAL A 76 8.49 -8.38 19.77
CA VAL A 76 7.79 -9.38 20.60
C VAL A 76 7.48 -8.80 21.98
N GLU A 77 8.46 -8.12 22.57
CA GLU A 77 8.32 -7.44 23.84
C GLU A 77 7.21 -6.38 23.85
N SER A 78 7.11 -5.54 22.81
CA SER A 78 6.05 -4.53 22.71
C SER A 78 4.67 -5.17 22.61
N ILE A 79 4.57 -6.31 21.93
CA ILE A 79 3.33 -7.08 21.78
C ILE A 79 2.91 -7.65 23.13
N ILE A 80 3.82 -8.34 23.83
CA ILE A 80 3.55 -8.93 25.15
C ILE A 80 3.16 -7.85 26.15
N ARG A 81 3.91 -6.74 26.23
CA ARG A 81 3.60 -5.61 27.12
C ARG A 81 2.24 -4.96 26.82
N ALA A 82 1.79 -4.96 25.56
CA ALA A 82 0.46 -4.47 25.21
C ALA A 82 -0.64 -5.45 25.63
N ILE A 83 -0.44 -6.75 25.41
CA ILE A 83 -1.38 -7.80 25.83
C ILE A 83 -1.54 -7.80 27.36
N LEU A 84 -0.44 -7.81 28.11
CA LEU A 84 -0.47 -7.77 29.58
C LEU A 84 -1.19 -6.52 30.11
N ARG A 85 -0.91 -5.34 29.55
CA ARG A 85 -1.62 -4.12 29.95
C ARG A 85 -3.13 -4.19 29.72
N GLU A 86 -3.57 -4.79 28.62
CA GLU A 86 -5.00 -4.95 28.35
C GLU A 86 -5.65 -6.00 29.27
N LEU A 87 -4.90 -7.05 29.65
CA LEU A 87 -5.35 -8.04 30.64
C LEU A 87 -5.45 -7.42 32.05
N ASP A 88 -4.41 -6.71 32.50
CA ASP A 88 -4.35 -6.05 33.81
C ASP A 88 -5.41 -4.95 33.95
N SER A 89 -5.69 -4.22 32.87
CA SER A 89 -6.72 -3.17 32.85
C SER A 89 -8.13 -3.75 32.90
N SER A 90 -8.32 -5.03 32.57
CA SER A 90 -9.62 -5.69 32.57
C SER A 90 -9.93 -6.25 33.96
N SER A 91 -10.22 -5.37 34.91
CA SER A 91 -10.70 -5.76 36.23
C SER A 91 -12.08 -6.41 36.13
N GLY A 92 -12.12 -7.74 36.00
CA GLY A 92 -13.32 -8.57 36.17
C GLY A 92 -14.17 -8.82 34.92
N SER A 93 -13.76 -8.35 33.74
CA SER A 93 -14.44 -8.67 32.47
C SER A 93 -13.59 -9.58 31.61
N PHE A 94 -14.16 -10.67 31.10
CA PHE A 94 -13.48 -11.55 30.14
C PHE A 94 -13.14 -10.74 28.88
N LEU A 95 -11.87 -10.37 28.71
CA LEU A 95 -11.43 -9.70 27.50
C LEU A 95 -11.39 -10.75 26.39
N GLY A 96 -12.42 -10.76 25.55
CA GLY A 96 -12.49 -11.70 24.44
C GLY A 96 -11.24 -11.58 23.56
N TYR A 97 -10.76 -12.71 23.05
CA TYR A 97 -9.64 -12.82 22.13
C TYR A 97 -9.65 -11.76 21.00
N ARG A 98 -10.84 -11.46 20.48
CA ARG A 98 -11.03 -10.44 19.43
C ARG A 98 -10.59 -9.05 19.88
N LEU A 99 -10.82 -8.68 21.13
CA LEU A 99 -10.32 -7.42 21.71
C LEU A 99 -8.80 -7.47 21.89
N LEU A 100 -8.25 -8.58 22.39
CA LEU A 100 -6.80 -8.76 22.57
C LEU A 100 -6.02 -8.70 21.24
N THR A 101 -6.65 -9.08 20.13
CA THR A 101 -6.05 -8.93 18.78
C THR A 101 -6.22 -7.53 18.19
N GLN A 102 -7.29 -6.82 18.55
CA GLN A 102 -7.62 -5.51 17.98
C GLN A 102 -6.98 -4.34 18.74
N CYS A 103 -6.89 -4.41 20.07
CA CYS A 103 -6.33 -3.35 20.91
C CYS A 103 -4.85 -3.06 20.61
N PRO A 104 -3.94 -4.05 20.45
CA PRO A 104 -2.55 -3.82 20.05
C PRO A 104 -2.43 -2.96 18.78
N ARG A 105 -3.30 -3.23 17.79
CA ARG A 105 -3.32 -2.50 16.51
C ARG A 105 -3.85 -1.09 16.64
N ARG A 106 -4.91 -0.89 17.44
CA ARG A 106 -5.63 0.40 17.53
C ARG A 106 -5.10 1.36 18.59
N LYS A 107 -4.76 0.86 19.78
CA LYS A 107 -4.30 1.68 20.91
C LYS A 107 -2.80 1.92 20.89
N TYR A 108 -2.04 0.90 20.51
CA TYR A 108 -0.57 0.92 20.59
C TYR A 108 0.11 1.02 19.21
N ASN A 109 -0.67 1.14 18.13
CA ASN A 109 -0.21 1.20 16.73
C ASN A 109 0.75 0.05 16.36
N LEU A 110 0.56 -1.13 16.97
CA LEU A 110 1.42 -2.29 16.74
C LEU A 110 1.00 -3.03 15.48
N ASN A 111 1.99 -3.49 14.72
CA ASN A 111 1.76 -4.38 13.59
C ASN A 111 1.92 -5.83 14.05
N VAL A 112 0.81 -6.51 14.29
CA VAL A 112 0.78 -7.87 14.83
C VAL A 112 -0.20 -8.70 14.01
N THR A 113 0.10 -9.97 13.73
CA THR A 113 -0.88 -10.89 13.14
C THR A 113 -1.69 -11.58 14.23
N GLU A 114 -2.88 -12.03 13.85
CA GLU A 114 -3.79 -12.75 14.74
C GLU A 114 -3.14 -14.01 15.32
N ASP A 115 -2.46 -14.81 14.49
CA ASP A 115 -1.75 -16.04 14.90
C ASP A 115 -0.70 -15.79 16.00
N ILE A 116 -0.01 -14.64 15.92
CA ILE A 116 1.04 -14.27 16.87
C ILE A 116 0.43 -13.88 18.21
N VAL A 117 -0.64 -13.07 18.20
CA VAL A 117 -1.39 -12.73 19.41
C VAL A 117 -1.91 -14.00 20.08
N MET A 118 -2.47 -14.93 19.30
CA MET A 118 -2.99 -16.20 19.81
C MET A 118 -1.91 -17.07 20.45
N THR A 119 -0.74 -17.15 19.82
CA THR A 119 0.40 -17.88 20.36
C THR A 119 0.83 -17.31 21.71
N TYR A 120 0.91 -15.98 21.83
CA TYR A 120 1.32 -15.35 23.09
C TYR A 120 0.26 -15.42 24.18
N ILE A 121 -1.03 -15.30 23.85
CA ILE A 121 -2.11 -15.45 24.84
C ILE A 121 -2.09 -16.87 25.43
N ARG A 122 -1.99 -17.90 24.59
CA ARG A 122 -1.88 -19.31 25.06
C ARG A 122 -0.65 -19.58 25.91
N PHE A 123 0.41 -18.80 25.72
CA PHE A 123 1.60 -18.89 26.56
C PHE A 123 1.42 -18.18 27.91
N ILE A 124 0.65 -17.09 27.96
CA ILE A 124 0.39 -16.30 29.16
C ILE A 124 -0.68 -16.95 30.05
N ASP A 125 -1.72 -17.55 29.46
CA ASP A 125 -2.84 -18.21 30.14
C ASP A 125 -3.12 -19.57 29.44
N PRO A 126 -2.48 -20.67 29.90
CA PRO A 126 -2.53 -21.98 29.25
C PRO A 126 -3.86 -22.73 29.39
#